data_AF-A0A962PZH3-F1
#
_entry.id   AF-A0A962PZH3-F1
#
_cell.length_a   1.000
_cell.length_b   1.000
_cell.length_c   1.000
_cell.angle_alpha   90.00
_cell.angle_beta   90.00
_cell.angle_gamma   90.00
#
_symmetry.space_group_name_H-M   'P 1'
#
loop_
_entity.id
_entity.type
_entity.pdbx_description
1 polymer ?
#
loop_
_entity_poly.entity_id
_entity_poly.type
_entity_poly.pdbx_seq_one_letter_code
_entity_poly.pdbx_strand_id
1 'polypeptide(L)'
;MLRTLLILALLFSSLHVRAEDFPRPAVLEPAVQFWIKVYTEITTNQGYIHDAENLSVVYETVDLPVHASSSERGHIVTTSKFRVVKALTAIARGKRSDLTATEARVLAAWPKDTSSRSFAAAADNVRFQLGQSDRFKEGLVRSGQWKPYIRNVLKANNMPLELEVLPHVESSFNPSAWSKVAAAGMWQFMPGTARDFMRVDHMVDERMDPFVATEGAARLLRRNYGITGTWPLALTSYNHGTGGMVRATKFVGSNDIGAIVQRYKGAAFGFASRNFYTSFLAALEVDRNPERYFGQLQLAPPIHYDTVAVPDYIPALALARTTGVSMEELKRHNPALLEPVWTGEKYIPSGYTLRVPRANLNQPLDKLLAALPSDSRFSMQKPDRTHRIVAGDSLSTIAARYGTTVSKLMAVNGLRNHNIRAGKELLLPGAAGLSQVAGQAAKPAAGNAEYIIKSGDSLWSIARRFNVTQKQLVAWNRISPQGYIKPGQKLKVAGSG
;
A
#
# COMPACT_ATOMS: atom_id res chain seq x y z
N MET A 1 -24.92 80.10 17.16
CA MET A 1 -23.63 79.43 17.46
C MET A 1 -23.95 77.98 17.79
N LEU A 2 -23.82 77.06 16.84
CA LEU A 2 -22.62 76.28 16.49
C LEU A 2 -22.53 74.96 17.30
N ARG A 3 -22.88 73.87 16.59
CA ARG A 3 -22.32 72.50 16.62
C ARG A 3 -22.39 71.67 17.91
N THR A 4 -23.18 70.60 17.83
CA THR A 4 -22.85 69.29 18.40
C THR A 4 -23.22 68.22 17.37
N LEU A 5 -22.22 67.56 16.79
CA LEU A 5 -22.35 66.44 15.86
C LEU A 5 -21.88 65.19 16.61
N LEU A 6 -22.82 64.30 16.95
CA LEU A 6 -22.53 62.96 17.45
C LEU A 6 -22.52 62.01 16.24
N ILE A 7 -21.36 61.47 15.88
CA ILE A 7 -21.21 60.42 14.87
C ILE A 7 -21.32 59.07 15.59
N LEU A 8 -22.42 58.36 15.34
CA LEU A 8 -22.59 56.96 15.72
C LEU A 8 -22.07 56.09 14.58
N ALA A 9 -20.91 55.46 14.77
CA ALA A 9 -20.35 54.49 13.82
C ALA A 9 -21.04 53.13 14.01
N LEU A 10 -21.79 52.69 13.00
CA LEU A 10 -22.36 51.34 12.91
C LEU A 10 -21.25 50.34 12.54
N LEU A 11 -20.83 49.54 13.52
CA LEU A 11 -20.03 48.34 13.32
C LEU A 11 -20.94 47.20 12.84
N PHE A 12 -20.94 46.93 11.53
CA PHE A 12 -21.43 45.66 11.00
C PHE A 12 -20.30 44.62 11.09
N SER A 13 -20.31 43.84 12.17
CA SER A 13 -19.53 42.61 12.26
C SER A 13 -20.19 41.55 11.39
N SER A 14 -19.67 41.32 10.19
CA SER A 14 -20.05 40.18 9.36
C SER A 14 -19.62 38.88 10.06
N LEU A 15 -20.58 38.18 10.66
CA LEU A 15 -20.46 36.78 11.06
C LEU A 15 -20.14 35.94 9.81
N HIS A 16 -18.86 35.71 9.54
CA HIS A 16 -18.44 34.66 8.63
C HIS A 16 -18.72 33.33 9.33
N VAL A 17 -19.82 32.67 8.98
CA VAL A 17 -19.99 31.24 9.23
C VAL A 17 -18.80 30.56 8.55
N ARG A 18 -17.84 30.05 9.33
CA ARG A 18 -16.75 29.25 8.78
C ARG A 18 -17.37 28.05 8.10
N ALA A 19 -17.24 27.95 6.77
CA ALA A 19 -17.58 26.74 6.05
C ALA A 19 -16.78 25.58 6.65
N GLU A 20 -17.45 24.45 6.93
CA GLU A 20 -16.76 23.24 7.35
C GLU A 20 -15.74 22.84 6.27
N ASP A 21 -14.50 22.52 6.68
CA ASP A 21 -13.45 22.10 5.75
C ASP A 21 -13.82 20.82 4.97
N PHE A 22 -14.64 19.95 5.58
CA PHE A 22 -15.09 18.68 5.01
C PHE A 22 -16.62 18.57 5.05
N PRO A 23 -17.34 19.25 4.13
CA PRO A 23 -18.80 19.17 4.09
C PRO A 23 -19.24 17.73 3.80
N ARG A 24 -20.40 17.35 4.35
CA ARG A 24 -21.07 16.06 4.09
C ARG A 24 -22.39 16.26 3.35
N PRO A 25 -22.37 16.54 2.02
CA PRO A 25 -23.58 16.71 1.23
C PRO A 25 -24.51 15.48 1.34
N ALA A 26 -25.81 15.72 1.48
CA ALA A 26 -26.82 14.64 1.62
C ALA A 26 -26.78 13.62 0.47
N VAL A 27 -26.42 14.07 -0.73
CA VAL A 27 -26.23 13.21 -1.91
C VAL A 27 -25.18 12.12 -1.72
N LEU A 28 -24.16 12.38 -0.89
CA LEU A 28 -23.08 11.43 -0.63
C LEU A 28 -23.41 10.48 0.52
N GLU A 29 -24.48 10.73 1.27
CA GLU A 29 -24.79 10.00 2.50
C GLU A 29 -24.94 8.48 2.30
N PRO A 30 -25.62 7.98 1.24
CA PRO A 30 -25.69 6.54 0.99
C PRO A 30 -24.31 5.90 0.83
N ALA A 31 -23.38 6.59 0.17
CA ALA A 31 -22.01 6.13 -0.03
C ALA A 31 -21.21 6.16 1.28
N VAL A 32 -21.37 7.22 2.09
CA VAL A 32 -20.72 7.31 3.41
C VAL A 32 -21.19 6.17 4.31
N GLN A 33 -22.50 5.90 4.39
CA GLN A 33 -23.04 4.80 5.17
C GLN A 33 -22.55 3.43 4.69
N PHE A 34 -22.47 3.22 3.37
CA PHE A 34 -21.88 2.00 2.82
C PHE A 34 -20.44 1.79 3.28
N TRP A 35 -19.60 2.82 3.21
CA TRP A 35 -18.20 2.71 3.66
C TRP A 35 -18.06 2.54 5.16
N ILE A 36 -18.95 3.13 5.98
CA ILE A 36 -19.00 2.84 7.42
C ILE A 36 -19.19 1.34 7.62
N LYS A 37 -20.20 0.73 6.98
CA LYS A 37 -20.44 -0.73 7.08
C LYS A 37 -19.23 -1.56 6.64
N VAL A 38 -18.58 -1.19 5.54
CA VAL A 38 -17.35 -1.86 5.07
C VAL A 38 -16.24 -1.79 6.12
N TYR A 39 -16.14 -0.67 6.84
CA TYR A 39 -15.14 -0.45 7.88
C TYR A 39 -15.54 -0.99 9.25
N THR A 40 -16.79 -1.39 9.50
CA THR A 40 -17.22 -1.76 10.86
C THR A 40 -17.93 -3.12 10.94
N GLU A 41 -18.67 -3.54 9.92
CA GLU A 41 -19.57 -4.71 10.00
C GLU A 41 -19.01 -5.97 9.34
N ILE A 42 -18.19 -5.83 8.30
CA ILE A 42 -17.67 -6.97 7.52
C ILE A 42 -16.15 -7.04 7.54
N THR A 43 -15.61 -8.23 7.80
CA THR A 43 -14.16 -8.48 7.90
C THR A 43 -13.54 -8.76 6.54
N THR A 44 -12.21 -8.87 6.49
CA THR A 44 -11.47 -9.33 5.31
C THR A 44 -11.78 -10.76 4.88
N ASN A 45 -12.57 -11.53 5.66
CA ASN A 45 -13.08 -12.84 5.28
C ASN A 45 -14.51 -12.77 4.75
N GLN A 46 -15.02 -11.57 4.48
CA GLN A 46 -16.35 -11.35 3.93
C GLN A 46 -16.31 -10.22 2.89
N GLY A 47 -17.41 -10.05 2.15
CA GLY A 47 -17.59 -8.86 1.34
C GLY A 47 -19.02 -8.70 0.85
N TYR A 48 -19.36 -7.51 0.38
CA TYR A 48 -20.67 -7.21 -0.17
C TYR A 48 -20.68 -7.41 -1.69
N ILE A 49 -21.76 -8.00 -2.20
CA ILE A 49 -22.20 -7.81 -3.58
C ILE A 49 -23.20 -6.66 -3.57
N HIS A 50 -22.92 -5.60 -4.32
CA HIS A 50 -23.67 -4.35 -4.28
C HIS A 50 -23.74 -3.69 -5.66
N ASP A 51 -24.59 -2.67 -5.80
CA ASP A 51 -24.63 -1.83 -6.99
C ASP A 51 -23.52 -0.75 -6.90
N ALA A 52 -22.71 -0.60 -7.95
CA ALA A 52 -21.58 0.34 -7.96
C ALA A 52 -21.96 1.82 -8.13
N GLU A 53 -23.19 2.12 -8.56
CA GLU A 53 -23.70 3.49 -8.75
C GLU A 53 -24.67 3.88 -7.63
N ASN A 54 -25.42 2.93 -7.07
CA ASN A 54 -26.28 3.14 -5.91
C ASN A 54 -25.83 2.33 -4.69
N LEU A 55 -24.96 2.95 -3.87
CA LEU A 55 -24.37 2.29 -2.70
C LEU A 55 -25.35 2.01 -1.55
N SER A 56 -26.60 2.46 -1.60
CA SER A 56 -27.63 2.00 -0.65
C SER A 56 -28.08 0.55 -0.93
N VAL A 57 -27.80 0.03 -2.14
CA VAL A 57 -28.24 -1.29 -2.59
C VAL A 57 -27.13 -2.31 -2.36
N VAL A 58 -27.31 -3.15 -1.34
CA VAL A 58 -26.49 -4.34 -1.09
C VAL A 58 -27.34 -5.57 -1.33
N TYR A 59 -26.90 -6.43 -2.25
CA TYR A 59 -27.64 -7.63 -2.66
C TYR A 59 -27.39 -8.80 -1.71
N GLU A 60 -26.13 -9.04 -1.33
CA GLU A 60 -25.77 -10.09 -0.39
C GLU A 60 -24.41 -9.85 0.25
N THR A 61 -24.20 -10.44 1.43
CA THR A 61 -22.89 -10.65 2.03
C THR A 61 -22.37 -12.02 1.61
N VAL A 62 -21.10 -12.08 1.22
CA VAL A 62 -20.41 -13.29 0.76
C VAL A 62 -19.32 -13.63 1.75
N ASP A 63 -19.38 -14.83 2.31
CA ASP A 63 -18.33 -15.38 3.14
C ASP A 63 -17.17 -15.93 2.28
N LEU A 64 -15.95 -15.62 2.69
CA LEU A 64 -14.71 -16.02 2.05
C LEU A 64 -13.90 -16.84 3.05
N PRO A 65 -13.81 -18.16 2.87
CA PRO A 65 -13.13 -19.03 3.84
C PRO A 65 -11.68 -18.60 4.07
N VAL A 66 -11.27 -18.59 5.35
CA VAL A 66 -9.94 -18.12 5.80
C VAL A 66 -8.80 -18.86 5.11
N HIS A 67 -8.97 -20.17 4.89
CA HIS A 67 -7.96 -21.04 4.28
C HIS A 67 -8.10 -21.20 2.77
N ALA A 68 -9.08 -20.52 2.14
CA ALA A 68 -9.24 -20.58 0.70
C ALA A 68 -8.12 -19.78 0.00
N SER A 69 -7.57 -20.37 -1.05
CA SER A 69 -6.64 -19.71 -1.96
C SER A 69 -7.29 -18.47 -2.62
N SER A 70 -6.45 -17.57 -3.13
CA SER A 70 -6.94 -16.39 -3.86
C SER A 70 -7.82 -16.76 -5.07
N SER A 71 -7.54 -17.90 -5.71
CA SER A 71 -8.33 -18.39 -6.84
C SER A 71 -9.71 -18.86 -6.40
N GLU A 72 -9.79 -19.64 -5.32
CA GLU A 72 -11.06 -20.12 -4.76
C GLU A 72 -11.94 -18.96 -4.30
N ARG A 73 -11.36 -17.99 -3.58
CA ARG A 73 -12.06 -16.77 -3.17
C ARG A 73 -12.56 -15.99 -4.39
N GLY A 74 -11.75 -15.87 -5.44
CA GLY A 74 -12.15 -15.25 -6.70
C GLY A 74 -13.31 -15.97 -7.40
N HIS A 75 -13.32 -17.31 -7.36
CA HIS A 75 -14.41 -18.11 -7.90
C HIS A 75 -15.71 -17.91 -7.12
N ILE A 76 -15.68 -17.92 -5.78
CA ILE A 76 -16.85 -17.67 -4.92
C ILE A 76 -17.48 -16.32 -5.26
N VAL A 77 -16.66 -15.26 -5.32
CA VAL A 77 -17.12 -13.91 -5.68
C VAL A 77 -17.75 -13.87 -7.07
N THR A 78 -17.08 -14.47 -8.07
CA THR A 78 -17.57 -14.46 -9.46
C THR A 78 -18.91 -15.19 -9.59
N THR A 79 -19.05 -16.34 -8.93
CA THR A 79 -20.30 -17.12 -8.93
C THR A 79 -21.43 -16.35 -8.26
N SER A 80 -21.17 -15.69 -7.14
CA SER A 80 -22.15 -14.85 -6.44
C SER A 80 -22.59 -13.64 -7.29
N LYS A 81 -21.63 -12.90 -7.88
CA LYS A 81 -21.93 -11.85 -8.86
C LYS A 81 -22.84 -12.33 -9.99
N PHE A 82 -22.52 -13.48 -10.58
CA PHE A 82 -23.30 -14.04 -11.69
C PHE A 82 -24.74 -14.35 -11.29
N ARG A 83 -24.97 -14.91 -10.09
CA ARG A 83 -26.33 -15.15 -9.57
C ARG A 83 -27.13 -13.85 -9.44
N VAL A 84 -26.53 -12.80 -8.89
CA VAL A 84 -27.18 -11.49 -8.74
C VAL A 84 -27.49 -10.86 -10.11
N VAL A 85 -26.54 -10.90 -11.06
CA VAL A 85 -26.76 -10.41 -12.43
C VAL A 85 -27.92 -11.13 -13.11
N LYS A 86 -27.99 -12.46 -12.97
CA LYS A 86 -29.10 -13.26 -13.53
C LYS A 86 -30.44 -12.87 -12.91
N ALA A 87 -30.49 -12.67 -11.60
CA ALA A 87 -31.69 -12.24 -10.89
C ALA A 87 -32.14 -10.83 -11.33
N LEU A 88 -31.22 -9.86 -11.39
CA LEU A 88 -31.48 -8.52 -11.90
C LEU A 88 -32.04 -8.55 -13.32
N THR A 89 -31.46 -9.38 -14.20
CA THR A 89 -31.93 -9.53 -15.59
C THR A 89 -33.34 -10.11 -15.66
N ALA A 90 -33.66 -11.11 -14.84
CA ALA A 90 -35.01 -11.69 -14.79
C ALA A 90 -36.05 -10.67 -14.29
N ILE A 91 -35.71 -9.91 -13.24
CA ILE A 91 -36.56 -8.84 -12.71
C ILE A 91 -36.71 -7.70 -13.73
N ALA A 92 -35.65 -7.32 -14.44
CA ALA A 92 -35.72 -6.32 -15.50
C ALA A 92 -36.70 -6.72 -16.62
N ARG A 93 -36.81 -8.02 -16.92
CA ARG A 93 -37.79 -8.57 -17.89
C ARG A 93 -39.22 -8.67 -17.36
N GLY A 94 -39.49 -8.20 -16.14
CA GLY A 94 -40.83 -8.13 -15.56
C GLY A 94 -41.15 -9.26 -14.58
N LYS A 95 -40.21 -10.15 -14.23
CA LYS A 95 -40.47 -11.18 -13.23
C LYS A 95 -40.74 -10.54 -11.85
N ARG A 96 -41.92 -10.80 -11.29
CA ARG A 96 -42.35 -10.29 -9.96
C ARG A 96 -42.98 -11.36 -9.06
N SER A 97 -43.47 -12.46 -9.62
CA SER A 97 -43.95 -13.66 -8.90
C SER A 97 -42.99 -14.84 -9.06
N ASP A 98 -43.17 -15.88 -8.25
CA ASP A 98 -42.42 -17.15 -8.33
C ASP A 98 -40.90 -16.95 -8.31
N LEU A 99 -40.49 -16.04 -7.42
CA LEU A 99 -39.11 -15.62 -7.27
C LEU A 99 -38.31 -16.69 -6.51
N THR A 100 -37.13 -17.01 -7.03
CA THR A 100 -36.10 -17.72 -6.26
C THR A 100 -35.67 -16.86 -5.07
N ALA A 101 -35.04 -17.47 -4.06
CA ALA A 101 -34.55 -16.74 -2.89
C ALA A 101 -33.56 -15.60 -3.25
N THR A 102 -32.76 -15.76 -4.31
CA THR A 102 -31.87 -14.71 -4.80
C THR A 102 -32.67 -13.58 -5.47
N GLU A 103 -33.63 -13.90 -6.34
CA GLU A 103 -34.47 -12.88 -6.99
C GLU A 103 -35.31 -12.10 -5.98
N ALA A 104 -35.89 -12.77 -4.97
CA ALA A 104 -36.63 -12.11 -3.91
C ALA A 104 -35.76 -11.11 -3.13
N ARG A 105 -34.53 -11.52 -2.77
CA ARG A 105 -33.56 -10.66 -2.07
C ARG A 105 -33.11 -9.48 -2.93
N VAL A 106 -32.82 -9.72 -4.21
CA VAL A 106 -32.44 -8.67 -5.17
C VAL A 106 -33.57 -7.68 -5.36
N LEU A 107 -34.82 -8.14 -5.52
CA LEU A 107 -35.97 -7.25 -5.66
C LEU A 107 -36.20 -6.42 -4.40
N ALA A 108 -36.09 -7.04 -3.22
CA ALA A 108 -36.28 -6.39 -1.93
C ALA A 108 -35.19 -5.35 -1.58
N ALA A 109 -34.00 -5.47 -2.18
CA ALA A 109 -32.90 -4.51 -1.98
C ALA A 109 -33.17 -3.14 -2.66
N TRP A 110 -34.17 -3.06 -3.54
CA TRP A 110 -34.54 -1.86 -4.27
C TRP A 110 -35.87 -1.26 -3.77
N PRO A 111 -36.10 0.05 -3.90
CA PRO A 111 -37.41 0.65 -3.67
C PRO A 111 -38.50 -0.02 -4.51
N LYS A 112 -39.72 -0.14 -3.98
CA LYS A 112 -40.83 -0.87 -4.61
C LYS A 112 -41.14 -0.41 -6.04
N ASP A 113 -40.99 0.89 -6.33
CA ASP A 113 -41.31 1.49 -7.63
C ASP A 113 -40.13 1.54 -8.61
N THR A 114 -39.09 0.72 -8.37
CA THR A 114 -37.91 0.67 -9.23
C THR A 114 -38.28 0.13 -10.62
N SER A 115 -37.92 0.92 -11.66
CA SER A 115 -38.24 0.58 -13.04
C SER A 115 -37.45 -0.63 -13.56
N SER A 116 -38.02 -1.35 -14.52
CA SER A 116 -37.32 -2.42 -15.25
C SER A 116 -36.01 -1.95 -15.91
N ARG A 117 -35.95 -0.69 -16.38
CA ARG A 117 -34.73 -0.10 -16.94
C ARG A 117 -33.64 0.05 -15.88
N SER A 118 -34.01 0.45 -14.67
CA SER A 118 -33.07 0.57 -13.54
C SER A 118 -32.48 -0.79 -13.17
N PHE A 119 -33.29 -1.85 -13.12
CA PHE A 119 -32.81 -3.21 -12.90
C PHE A 119 -31.88 -3.70 -14.02
N ALA A 120 -32.19 -3.36 -15.28
CA ALA A 120 -31.32 -3.68 -16.41
C ALA A 120 -29.95 -3.01 -16.28
N ALA A 121 -29.92 -1.70 -15.98
CA ALA A 121 -28.67 -0.97 -15.75
C ALA A 121 -27.89 -1.50 -14.53
N ALA A 122 -28.59 -1.86 -13.46
CA ALA A 122 -27.98 -2.43 -12.26
C ALA A 122 -27.25 -3.75 -12.53
N ALA A 123 -27.71 -4.55 -13.50
CA ALA A 123 -27.05 -5.79 -13.90
C ALA A 123 -25.62 -5.54 -14.41
N ASP A 124 -25.37 -4.40 -15.06
CA ASP A 124 -24.04 -3.99 -15.53
C ASP A 124 -23.16 -3.40 -14.40
N ASN A 125 -23.78 -2.99 -13.29
CA ASN A 125 -23.13 -2.29 -12.19
C ASN A 125 -22.77 -3.19 -11.00
N VAL A 126 -23.07 -4.50 -11.06
CA VAL A 126 -22.82 -5.42 -9.94
C VAL A 126 -21.33 -5.47 -9.61
N ARG A 127 -21.00 -5.16 -8.36
CA ARG A 127 -19.63 -5.09 -7.85
C ARG A 127 -19.49 -5.86 -6.54
N PHE A 128 -18.27 -6.37 -6.34
CA PHE A 128 -17.84 -6.92 -5.05
C PHE A 128 -16.97 -5.92 -4.31
N GLN A 129 -17.22 -5.74 -3.02
CA GLN A 129 -16.42 -4.94 -2.11
C GLN A 129 -15.99 -5.80 -0.91
N LEU A 130 -14.68 -5.99 -0.75
CA LEU A 130 -14.11 -6.72 0.39
C LEU A 130 -14.35 -5.92 1.68
N GLY A 131 -14.69 -6.63 2.76
CA GLY A 131 -14.77 -6.06 4.10
C GLY A 131 -13.40 -5.70 4.67
N GLN A 132 -13.40 -4.72 5.56
CA GLN A 132 -12.19 -4.11 6.11
C GLN A 132 -12.27 -3.88 7.62
N SER A 133 -13.31 -4.39 8.31
CA SER A 133 -13.58 -4.12 9.73
C SER A 133 -12.42 -4.48 10.67
N ASP A 134 -11.85 -5.67 10.50
CA ASP A 134 -10.66 -6.15 11.21
C ASP A 134 -9.43 -5.26 10.95
N ARG A 135 -9.19 -4.88 9.69
CA ARG A 135 -8.05 -4.01 9.34
C ARG A 135 -8.22 -2.58 9.85
N PHE A 136 -9.45 -2.06 9.83
CA PHE A 136 -9.76 -0.74 10.34
C PHE A 136 -9.57 -0.70 11.86
N LYS A 137 -10.04 -1.73 12.58
CA LYS A 137 -9.81 -1.89 14.02
C LYS A 137 -8.31 -1.94 14.36
N GLU A 138 -7.53 -2.72 13.62
CA GLU A 138 -6.06 -2.73 13.77
C GLU A 138 -5.44 -1.37 13.43
N GLY A 139 -5.97 -0.69 12.42
CA GLY A 139 -5.58 0.66 12.03
C GLY A 139 -5.84 1.68 13.13
N LEU A 140 -6.97 1.61 13.84
CA LEU A 140 -7.28 2.46 14.99
C LEU A 140 -6.23 2.29 16.08
N VAL A 141 -5.94 1.05 16.48
CA VAL A 141 -4.89 0.74 17.46
C VAL A 141 -3.55 1.33 17.02
N ARG A 142 -3.13 1.04 15.78
CA ARG A 142 -1.86 1.49 15.21
C ARG A 142 -1.77 3.02 15.07
N SER A 143 -2.91 3.69 14.85
CA SER A 143 -2.96 5.14 14.66
C SER A 143 -2.47 5.92 15.88
N GLY A 144 -2.61 5.36 17.09
CA GLY A 144 -2.13 5.97 18.33
C GLY A 144 -0.64 6.32 18.30
N GLN A 145 0.17 5.48 17.63
CA GLN A 145 1.61 5.66 17.53
C GLN A 145 1.98 6.88 16.66
N TRP A 146 1.16 7.18 15.64
CA TRP A 146 1.53 8.11 14.56
C TRP A 146 0.76 9.44 14.60
N LYS A 147 -0.50 9.42 15.04
CA LYS A 147 -1.36 10.62 15.08
C LYS A 147 -0.77 11.81 15.82
N PRO A 148 -0.04 11.66 16.96
CA PRO A 148 0.59 12.81 17.61
C PRO A 148 1.54 13.58 16.68
N TYR A 149 2.36 12.88 15.90
CA TYR A 149 3.26 13.51 14.93
C TYR A 149 2.48 14.12 13.76
N ILE A 150 1.54 13.37 13.18
CA ILE A 150 0.70 13.85 12.06
C ILE A 150 -0.01 15.15 12.43
N ARG A 151 -0.64 15.19 13.61
CA ARG A 151 -1.33 16.37 14.11
C ARG A 151 -0.41 17.58 14.26
N ASN A 152 0.82 17.37 14.72
CA ASN A 152 1.81 18.44 14.82
C ASN A 152 2.20 18.99 13.44
N VAL A 153 2.40 18.11 12.45
CA VAL A 153 2.67 18.53 11.06
C VAL A 153 1.49 19.31 10.48
N LEU A 154 0.26 18.84 10.66
CA LEU A 154 -0.94 19.53 10.16
C LEU A 154 -1.09 20.91 10.81
N LYS A 155 -0.93 21.02 12.13
CA LYS A 155 -0.96 22.31 12.85
C LYS A 155 0.11 23.27 12.36
N ALA A 156 1.35 22.81 12.24
CA ALA A 156 2.48 23.64 11.78
C ALA A 156 2.28 24.16 10.34
N ASN A 157 1.46 23.50 9.54
CA ASN A 157 1.16 23.87 8.17
C ASN A 157 -0.23 24.51 8.01
N ASN A 158 -0.93 24.86 9.10
CA ASN A 158 -2.29 25.42 9.11
C ASN A 158 -3.30 24.59 8.31
N MET A 159 -3.20 23.26 8.42
CA MET A 159 -4.08 22.30 7.73
C MET A 159 -5.16 21.78 8.70
N PRO A 160 -6.34 21.40 8.18
CA PRO A 160 -7.39 20.78 8.99
C PRO A 160 -6.91 19.49 9.64
N LEU A 161 -7.29 19.28 10.91
CA LEU A 161 -6.82 18.14 11.69
C LEU A 161 -7.49 16.83 11.27
N GLU A 162 -8.68 16.90 10.69
CA GLU A 162 -9.40 15.74 10.14
C GLU A 162 -8.59 14.97 9.10
N LEU A 163 -7.64 15.63 8.41
CA LEU A 163 -6.74 14.96 7.47
C LEU A 163 -5.89 13.87 8.13
N GLU A 164 -5.74 13.88 9.45
CA GLU A 164 -4.98 12.86 10.19
C GLU A 164 -5.56 11.45 10.03
N VAL A 165 -6.84 11.31 9.63
CA VAL A 165 -7.49 10.00 9.44
C VAL A 165 -7.24 9.39 8.07
N LEU A 166 -6.68 10.14 7.11
CA LEU A 166 -6.47 9.67 5.74
C LEU A 166 -5.69 8.34 5.66
N PRO A 167 -4.67 8.06 6.50
CA PRO A 167 -3.99 6.77 6.49
C PRO A 167 -4.89 5.55 6.77
N HIS A 168 -6.08 5.72 7.36
CA HIS A 168 -7.07 4.63 7.47
C HIS A 168 -7.53 4.14 6.11
N VAL A 169 -7.85 5.08 5.22
CA VAL A 169 -8.32 4.81 3.86
C VAL A 169 -7.22 4.21 3.00
N GLU A 170 -5.98 4.67 3.19
CA GLU A 170 -4.83 4.27 2.38
C GLU A 170 -4.27 2.90 2.79
N SER A 171 -3.83 2.75 4.05
CA SER A 171 -3.11 1.54 4.49
C SER A 171 -3.49 1.03 5.87
N SER A 172 -4.52 1.61 6.50
CA SER A 172 -4.85 1.39 7.91
C SER A 172 -3.64 1.66 8.81
N PHE A 173 -2.99 2.82 8.59
CA PHE A 173 -1.80 3.29 9.31
C PHE A 173 -0.55 2.38 9.19
N ASN A 174 -0.51 1.44 8.25
CA ASN A 174 0.58 0.48 8.14
C ASN A 174 1.79 1.06 7.38
N PRO A 175 2.93 1.35 8.05
CA PRO A 175 4.09 1.94 7.40
C PRO A 175 4.82 0.96 6.47
N SER A 176 4.56 -0.35 6.62
CA SER A 176 5.16 -1.39 5.78
C SER A 176 4.29 -1.77 4.58
N ALA A 177 3.19 -1.07 4.33
CA ALA A 177 2.22 -1.44 3.31
C ALA A 177 2.75 -1.27 1.88
N TRP A 178 2.49 -2.26 1.04
CA TRP A 178 2.75 -2.23 -0.40
C TRP A 178 1.51 -2.66 -1.17
N SER A 179 1.10 -1.86 -2.16
CA SER A 179 0.01 -2.22 -3.07
C SER A 179 0.51 -3.03 -4.27
N LYS A 180 -0.42 -3.70 -4.95
CA LYS A 180 -0.16 -4.43 -6.20
C LYS A 180 0.36 -3.54 -7.33
N VAL A 181 0.15 -2.23 -7.24
CA VAL A 181 0.57 -1.22 -8.24
C VAL A 181 1.72 -0.34 -7.72
N ALA A 182 2.43 -0.80 -6.69
CA ALA A 182 3.64 -0.19 -6.12
C ALA A 182 3.47 1.11 -5.33
N ALA A 183 2.25 1.49 -4.94
CA ALA A 183 2.05 2.43 -3.83
C ALA A 183 2.64 1.85 -2.54
N ALA A 184 3.34 2.66 -1.74
CA ALA A 184 4.07 2.20 -0.57
C ALA A 184 3.87 3.09 0.66
N GLY A 185 4.02 2.48 1.84
CA GLY A 185 4.04 3.18 3.12
C GLY A 185 2.68 3.51 3.69
N MET A 186 2.70 4.18 4.84
CA MET A 186 1.50 4.59 5.57
C MET A 186 0.54 5.42 4.70
N TRP A 187 1.11 6.30 3.87
CA TRP A 187 0.40 7.25 3.02
C TRP A 187 0.21 6.76 1.57
N GLN A 188 0.60 5.52 1.25
CA GLN A 188 0.46 4.89 -0.07
C GLN A 188 0.94 5.78 -1.24
N PHE A 189 2.13 6.35 -1.12
CA PHE A 189 2.70 7.15 -2.20
C PHE A 189 3.07 6.30 -3.42
N MET A 190 2.67 6.75 -4.61
CA MET A 190 3.21 6.23 -5.87
C MET A 190 4.66 6.69 -6.05
N PRO A 191 5.57 5.85 -6.60
CA PRO A 191 6.99 6.19 -6.70
C PRO A 191 7.25 7.48 -7.49
N GLY A 192 6.48 7.73 -8.55
CA GLY A 192 6.62 8.94 -9.37
C GLY A 192 6.31 10.20 -8.58
N THR A 193 5.16 10.23 -7.91
CA THR A 193 4.73 11.36 -7.07
C THR A 193 5.65 11.57 -5.88
N ALA A 194 6.11 10.49 -5.25
CA ALA A 194 6.96 10.57 -4.07
C ALA A 194 8.27 11.33 -4.32
N ARG A 195 8.89 11.18 -5.50
CA ARG A 195 10.16 11.85 -5.82
C ARG A 195 10.10 13.38 -5.81
N ASP A 196 8.91 13.96 -5.93
CA ASP A 196 8.72 15.41 -5.79
C ASP A 196 8.83 15.87 -4.32
N PHE A 197 8.71 14.95 -3.36
CA PHE A 197 8.57 15.28 -1.94
C PHE A 197 9.56 14.55 -1.03
N MET A 198 10.13 13.43 -1.45
CA MET A 198 10.98 12.58 -0.63
C MET A 198 11.92 11.74 -1.49
N ARG A 199 12.96 11.19 -0.88
CA ARG A 199 13.95 10.35 -1.54
C ARG A 199 13.38 8.95 -1.80
N VAL A 200 13.43 8.56 -3.08
CA VAL A 200 13.09 7.20 -3.53
C VAL A 200 14.13 6.72 -4.53
N ASP A 201 15.04 5.89 -4.06
CA ASP A 201 16.08 5.23 -4.84
C ASP A 201 16.27 3.77 -4.39
N HIS A 202 17.32 3.12 -4.88
CA HIS A 202 17.56 1.69 -4.64
C HIS A 202 18.15 1.38 -3.25
N MET A 203 18.51 2.40 -2.47
CA MET A 203 19.05 2.29 -1.11
C MET A 203 18.08 2.83 -0.06
N VAL A 204 17.30 3.85 -0.42
CA VAL A 204 16.39 4.56 0.46
C VAL A 204 15.04 4.77 -0.22
N ASP A 205 13.97 4.31 0.43
CA ASP A 205 12.59 4.58 0.04
C ASP A 205 11.84 5.25 1.20
N GLU A 206 11.90 6.59 1.25
CA GLU A 206 11.31 7.40 2.32
C GLU A 206 9.78 7.35 2.37
N ARG A 207 9.13 6.73 1.38
CA ARG A 207 7.69 6.42 1.46
C ARG A 207 7.39 5.51 2.65
N MET A 208 8.35 4.66 3.01
CA MET A 208 8.27 3.73 4.13
C MET A 208 8.56 4.39 5.48
N ASP A 209 9.17 5.59 5.50
CA ASP A 209 9.42 6.35 6.72
C ASP A 209 8.14 7.13 7.12
N PRO A 210 7.50 6.81 8.25
CA PRO A 210 6.24 7.43 8.64
C PRO A 210 6.34 8.94 8.85
N PHE A 211 7.50 9.44 9.29
CA PHE A 211 7.71 10.86 9.57
C PHE A 211 7.92 11.62 8.27
N VAL A 212 8.84 11.17 7.43
CA VAL A 212 9.13 11.83 6.13
C VAL A 212 7.92 11.74 5.20
N ALA A 213 7.25 10.59 5.14
CA ALA A 213 6.04 10.42 4.34
C ALA A 213 4.89 11.31 4.82
N THR A 214 4.78 11.58 6.13
CA THR A 214 3.77 12.51 6.68
C THR A 214 4.03 13.95 6.23
N GLU A 215 5.27 14.41 6.30
CA GLU A 215 5.65 15.74 5.77
C GLU A 215 5.39 15.83 4.27
N GLY A 216 5.71 14.77 3.52
CA GLY A 216 5.42 14.67 2.10
C GLY A 216 3.93 14.71 1.78
N ALA A 217 3.10 14.00 2.56
CA ALA A 217 1.64 14.00 2.42
C ALA A 217 1.04 15.37 2.68
N ALA A 218 1.49 16.07 3.72
CA ALA A 218 1.07 17.43 4.02
C ALA A 218 1.39 18.38 2.85
N ARG A 219 2.61 18.32 2.30
CA ARG A 219 3.02 19.12 1.13
C ARG A 219 2.18 18.80 -0.11
N LEU A 220 1.92 17.51 -0.38
CA LEU A 220 1.11 17.09 -1.53
C LEU A 220 -0.35 17.55 -1.38
N LEU A 221 -0.97 17.35 -0.22
CA LEU A 221 -2.35 17.77 0.04
C LEU A 221 -2.50 19.29 -0.06
N ARG A 222 -1.54 20.06 0.46
CA ARG A 222 -1.51 21.53 0.30
C ARG A 222 -1.36 21.94 -1.16
N ARG A 223 -0.49 21.28 -1.93
CA ARG A 223 -0.37 21.51 -3.39
C ARG A 223 -1.70 21.23 -4.09
N ASN A 224 -2.35 20.13 -3.75
CA ASN A 224 -3.66 19.78 -4.32
C ASN A 224 -4.70 20.85 -3.98
N TYR A 225 -4.80 21.26 -2.71
CA TYR A 225 -5.70 22.31 -2.26
C TYR A 225 -5.46 23.63 -2.99
N GLY A 226 -4.20 24.04 -3.16
CA GLY A 226 -3.85 25.26 -3.91
C GLY A 226 -4.30 25.22 -5.38
N ILE A 227 -4.44 24.03 -5.97
CA ILE A 227 -4.92 23.84 -7.35
C ILE A 227 -6.44 23.72 -7.42
N THR A 228 -7.06 22.99 -6.49
CA THR A 228 -8.48 22.66 -6.55
C THR A 228 -9.39 23.60 -5.76
N GLY A 229 -8.83 24.39 -4.85
CA GLY A 229 -9.55 25.40 -4.05
C GLY A 229 -10.39 24.87 -2.89
N THR A 230 -10.64 23.56 -2.81
CA THR A 230 -11.39 22.95 -1.69
C THR A 230 -10.74 21.65 -1.23
N TRP A 231 -10.88 21.33 0.07
CA TRP A 231 -10.34 20.11 0.66
C TRP A 231 -10.96 18.81 0.13
N PRO A 232 -12.28 18.72 -0.13
CA PRO A 232 -12.86 17.54 -0.75
C PRO A 232 -12.19 17.19 -2.08
N LEU A 233 -11.96 18.19 -2.94
CA LEU A 233 -11.29 18.00 -4.22
C LEU A 233 -9.79 17.75 -4.06
N ALA A 234 -9.15 18.34 -3.05
CA ALA A 234 -7.73 18.11 -2.77
C ALA A 234 -7.47 16.66 -2.33
N LEU A 235 -8.36 16.12 -1.49
CA LEU A 235 -8.38 14.72 -1.08
C LEU A 235 -8.66 13.81 -2.28
N THR A 236 -9.71 14.06 -3.05
CA THR A 236 -9.98 13.24 -4.25
C THR A 236 -8.81 13.30 -5.24
N SER A 237 -8.12 14.44 -5.36
CA SER A 237 -6.92 14.59 -6.19
C SER A 237 -5.72 13.78 -5.68
N TYR A 238 -5.65 13.47 -4.38
CA TYR A 238 -4.61 12.61 -3.83
C TYR A 238 -4.65 11.22 -4.47
N ASN A 239 -5.87 10.68 -4.64
CA ASN A 239 -6.11 9.38 -5.31
C ASN A 239 -6.20 9.48 -6.83
N HIS A 240 -6.96 10.45 -7.35
CA HIS A 240 -7.31 10.54 -8.77
C HIS A 240 -6.27 11.34 -9.60
N GLY A 241 -5.43 12.13 -8.94
CA GLY A 241 -4.54 13.11 -9.56
C GLY A 241 -5.23 14.46 -9.79
N THR A 242 -4.47 15.54 -9.55
CA THR A 242 -4.94 16.93 -9.66
C THR A 242 -5.45 17.28 -11.06
N GLY A 243 -4.71 16.92 -12.11
CA GLY A 243 -5.13 17.17 -13.49
C GLY A 243 -6.46 16.48 -13.85
N GLY A 244 -6.74 15.32 -13.26
CA GLY A 244 -8.03 14.63 -13.40
C GLY A 244 -9.17 15.41 -12.77
N MET A 245 -8.96 15.90 -11.54
CA MET A 245 -9.95 16.71 -10.83
C MET A 245 -10.19 18.09 -11.45
N VAL A 246 -9.15 18.72 -12.01
CA VAL A 246 -9.31 19.97 -12.79
C VAL A 246 -10.18 19.75 -14.03
N ARG A 247 -10.06 18.60 -14.71
CA ARG A 247 -10.96 18.26 -15.82
C ARG A 247 -12.39 18.02 -15.35
N ALA A 248 -12.56 17.34 -14.22
CA ALA A 248 -13.88 17.06 -13.64
C ALA A 248 -14.63 18.34 -13.25
N THR A 249 -13.97 19.25 -12.53
CA THR A 249 -14.51 20.56 -12.14
C THR A 249 -14.89 21.39 -13.36
N LYS A 250 -14.02 21.47 -14.38
CA LYS A 250 -14.30 22.18 -15.64
C LYS A 250 -15.50 21.58 -16.38
N PHE A 251 -15.62 20.25 -16.44
CA PHE A 251 -16.74 19.58 -17.11
C PHE A 251 -18.08 19.88 -16.43
N VAL A 252 -18.11 19.84 -15.09
CA VAL A 252 -19.34 20.05 -14.31
C VAL A 252 -19.68 21.53 -14.15
N GLY A 253 -18.68 22.42 -14.24
CA GLY A 253 -18.82 23.86 -13.99
C GLY A 253 -18.98 24.19 -12.51
N SER A 254 -18.46 23.34 -11.61
CA SER A 254 -18.57 23.52 -10.16
C SER A 254 -17.42 22.83 -9.42
N ASN A 255 -17.09 23.37 -8.23
CA ASN A 255 -16.16 22.75 -7.28
C ASN A 255 -16.88 21.92 -6.19
N ASP A 256 -18.20 21.80 -6.29
CA ASP A 256 -18.99 20.96 -5.39
C ASP A 256 -18.70 19.47 -5.66
N ILE A 257 -18.18 18.78 -4.65
CA ILE A 257 -17.82 17.36 -4.77
C ILE A 257 -19.04 16.47 -5.02
N GLY A 258 -20.21 16.81 -4.45
CA GLY A 258 -21.45 16.06 -4.66
C GLY A 258 -21.88 16.07 -6.13
N ALA A 259 -21.91 17.26 -6.73
CA ALA A 259 -22.21 17.47 -8.14
C ALA A 259 -21.21 16.75 -9.05
N ILE A 260 -19.92 16.75 -8.70
CA ILE A 260 -18.89 16.05 -9.48
C ILE A 260 -19.11 14.53 -9.46
N VAL A 261 -19.31 13.94 -8.28
CA VAL A 261 -19.54 12.50 -8.14
C VAL A 261 -20.79 12.05 -8.90
N GLN A 262 -21.85 12.86 -8.90
CA GLN A 262 -23.08 12.57 -9.63
C GLN A 262 -22.93 12.70 -11.16
N ARG A 263 -22.34 13.81 -11.62
CA ARG A 263 -22.44 14.24 -13.03
C ARG A 263 -21.23 13.89 -13.89
N TYR A 264 -20.06 13.69 -13.29
CA TYR A 264 -18.84 13.40 -14.05
C TYR A 264 -18.60 11.89 -14.17
N LYS A 265 -18.64 11.37 -15.40
CA LYS A 265 -18.46 9.94 -15.72
C LYS A 265 -17.25 9.68 -16.61
N GLY A 266 -16.14 10.39 -16.35
CA GLY A 266 -14.89 10.19 -17.08
C GLY A 266 -14.32 8.78 -16.89
N ALA A 267 -13.72 8.19 -17.94
CA ALA A 267 -13.24 6.80 -17.92
C ALA A 267 -12.24 6.49 -16.78
N ALA A 268 -11.38 7.46 -16.43
CA ALA A 268 -10.44 7.34 -15.32
C ALA A 268 -11.06 7.64 -13.94
N PHE A 269 -12.25 8.26 -13.89
CA PHE A 269 -12.96 8.58 -12.65
C PHE A 269 -13.89 7.43 -12.27
N GLY A 270 -13.25 6.27 -12.07
CA GLY A 270 -13.90 5.01 -11.72
C GLY A 270 -14.36 4.94 -10.26
N PHE A 271 -14.83 3.76 -9.85
CA PHE A 271 -15.39 3.52 -8.52
C PHE A 271 -14.51 4.03 -7.36
N ALA A 272 -13.21 3.71 -7.38
CA ALA A 272 -12.30 4.13 -6.31
C ALA A 272 -12.19 5.65 -6.20
N SER A 273 -11.94 6.35 -7.32
CA SER A 273 -11.82 7.81 -7.32
C SER A 273 -13.13 8.51 -6.96
N ARG A 274 -14.28 8.03 -7.44
CA ARG A 274 -15.60 8.59 -7.08
C ARG A 274 -15.92 8.48 -5.59
N ASN A 275 -15.46 7.40 -4.96
CA ASN A 275 -15.78 7.08 -3.57
C ASN A 275 -14.71 7.52 -2.58
N PHE A 276 -13.58 8.04 -3.03
CA PHE A 276 -12.45 8.35 -2.15
C PHE A 276 -12.81 9.36 -1.06
N TYR A 277 -13.59 10.39 -1.41
CA TYR A 277 -14.04 11.37 -0.43
C TYR A 277 -15.05 10.77 0.57
N THR A 278 -15.97 9.92 0.11
CA THR A 278 -16.96 9.28 0.98
C THR A 278 -16.35 8.23 1.89
N SER A 279 -15.31 7.51 1.43
CA SER A 279 -14.53 6.61 2.28
C SER A 279 -13.73 7.38 3.33
N PHE A 280 -13.22 8.57 2.99
CA PHE A 280 -12.60 9.46 3.98
C PHE A 280 -13.60 9.94 5.04
N LEU A 281 -14.78 10.40 4.64
CA LEU A 281 -15.83 10.81 5.58
C LEU A 281 -16.27 9.65 6.50
N ALA A 282 -16.40 8.45 5.95
CA ALA A 282 -16.69 7.25 6.73
C ALA A 282 -15.56 6.91 7.72
N ALA A 283 -14.30 6.99 7.29
CA ALA A 283 -13.16 6.78 8.17
C ALA A 283 -13.13 7.83 9.30
N LEU A 284 -13.44 9.09 9.00
CA LEU A 284 -13.53 10.18 9.98
C LEU A 284 -14.63 9.92 11.02
N GLU A 285 -15.81 9.45 10.60
CA GLU A 285 -16.90 9.07 11.50
C GLU A 285 -16.47 7.96 12.47
N VAL A 286 -15.91 6.87 11.94
CA VAL A 286 -15.51 5.71 12.74
C VAL A 286 -14.35 6.07 13.67
N ASP A 287 -13.39 6.86 13.20
CA ASP A 287 -12.24 7.30 13.98
C ASP A 287 -12.59 8.24 15.13
N ARG A 288 -13.63 9.06 14.97
CA ARG A 288 -14.19 9.91 16.04
C ARG A 288 -15.02 9.14 17.05
N ASN A 289 -15.54 7.97 16.67
CA ASN A 289 -16.46 7.19 17.49
C ASN A 289 -16.03 5.71 17.63
N PRO A 290 -14.77 5.39 17.96
CA PRO A 290 -14.26 4.02 17.91
C PRO A 290 -14.98 3.09 18.90
N GLU A 291 -15.37 3.60 20.07
CA GLU A 291 -16.08 2.83 21.09
C GLU A 291 -17.47 2.38 20.63
N ARG A 292 -18.17 3.22 19.85
CA ARG A 292 -19.47 2.88 19.26
C ARG A 292 -19.40 1.66 18.35
N TYR A 293 -18.30 1.51 17.61
CA TYR A 293 -18.18 0.48 16.58
C TYR A 293 -17.39 -0.75 17.02
N PHE A 294 -16.41 -0.57 17.90
CA PHE A 294 -15.47 -1.64 18.29
C PHE A 294 -15.32 -1.85 19.79
N GLY A 295 -16.04 -1.09 20.62
CA GLY A 295 -15.84 -1.05 22.07
C GLY A 295 -14.52 -0.36 22.44
N GLN A 296 -14.11 -0.52 23.70
CA GLN A 296 -12.87 0.07 24.19
C GLN A 296 -11.65 -0.53 23.47
N LEU A 297 -10.79 0.36 22.96
CA LEU A 297 -9.55 -0.01 22.26
C LEU A 297 -8.36 0.59 23.00
N GLN A 298 -7.33 -0.23 23.21
CA GLN A 298 -6.03 0.25 23.63
C GLN A 298 -5.25 0.72 22.40
N LEU A 299 -5.03 2.03 22.30
CA LEU A 299 -4.20 2.59 21.24
C LEU A 299 -2.72 2.27 21.49
N ALA A 300 -1.96 2.05 20.41
CA ALA A 300 -0.51 1.89 20.47
C ALA A 300 0.13 3.22 20.92
N PRO A 301 1.02 3.22 21.93
CA PRO A 301 1.64 4.45 22.39
C PRO A 301 2.65 4.98 21.35
N PRO A 302 2.86 6.31 21.28
CA PRO A 302 3.92 6.89 20.47
C PRO A 302 5.29 6.44 21.00
N ILE A 303 6.23 6.22 20.08
CA ILE A 303 7.62 5.91 20.42
C ILE A 303 8.42 7.21 20.48
N HIS A 304 9.14 7.41 21.59
CA HIS A 304 10.07 8.52 21.72
C HIS A 304 11.42 8.17 21.09
N TYR A 305 11.71 8.78 19.95
CA TYR A 305 12.96 8.60 19.23
C TYR A 305 14.02 9.61 19.67
N ASP A 306 15.27 9.15 19.69
CA ASP A 306 16.41 10.02 19.43
C ASP A 306 16.70 9.99 17.93
N THR A 307 17.10 11.14 17.38
CA THR A 307 17.29 11.31 15.94
C THR A 307 18.54 12.10 15.65
N VAL A 308 19.28 11.68 14.62
CA VAL A 308 20.50 12.37 14.20
C VAL A 308 20.66 12.26 12.69
N ALA A 309 21.07 13.35 12.04
CA ALA A 309 21.52 13.29 10.66
C ALA A 309 22.90 12.64 10.62
N VAL A 310 23.03 11.54 9.89
CA VAL A 310 24.32 10.85 9.78
C VAL A 310 25.30 11.72 8.98
N PRO A 311 26.46 12.09 9.53
CA PRO A 311 27.38 13.02 8.86
C PRO A 311 28.12 12.38 7.68
N ASP A 312 28.48 11.10 7.81
CA ASP A 312 29.29 10.35 6.86
C ASP A 312 28.49 9.17 6.25
N TYR A 313 29.07 8.49 5.27
CA TYR A 313 28.56 7.18 4.88
C TYR A 313 29.02 6.14 5.92
N ILE A 314 28.08 5.45 6.57
CA ILE A 314 28.41 4.50 7.65
C ILE A 314 27.88 3.09 7.37
N PRO A 315 28.63 2.02 7.65
CA PRO A 315 28.10 0.65 7.63
C PRO A 315 27.05 0.44 8.73
N ALA A 316 25.91 -0.15 8.40
CA ALA A 316 24.87 -0.47 9.38
C ALA A 316 25.37 -1.37 10.52
N LEU A 317 26.30 -2.29 10.24
CA LEU A 317 26.92 -3.13 11.26
C LEU A 317 27.79 -2.34 12.25
N ALA A 318 28.52 -1.32 11.78
CA ALA A 318 29.31 -0.45 12.65
C ALA A 318 28.39 0.34 13.57
N LEU A 319 27.30 0.88 13.02
CA LEU A 319 26.26 1.55 13.80
C LEU A 319 25.67 0.65 14.88
N ALA A 320 25.30 -0.59 14.55
CA ALA A 320 24.76 -1.56 15.51
C ALA A 320 25.74 -1.82 16.67
N ARG A 321 27.03 -2.04 16.35
CA ARG A 321 28.07 -2.26 17.37
C ARG A 321 28.27 -1.05 18.27
N THR A 322 28.33 0.15 17.70
CA THR A 322 28.59 1.38 18.47
C THR A 322 27.39 1.80 19.32
N THR A 323 26.17 1.62 18.82
CA THR A 323 24.94 1.97 19.57
C THR A 323 24.53 0.88 20.57
N GLY A 324 25.01 -0.35 20.41
CA GLY A 324 24.54 -1.51 21.16
C GLY A 324 23.14 -1.98 20.74
N VAL A 325 22.57 -1.41 19.68
CA VAL A 325 21.23 -1.75 19.17
C VAL A 325 21.36 -2.79 18.07
N SER A 326 20.52 -3.83 18.13
CA SER A 326 20.58 -4.92 17.15
C SER A 326 20.26 -4.42 15.72
N MET A 327 20.80 -5.12 14.72
CA MET A 327 20.49 -4.85 13.31
C MET A 327 18.98 -4.93 13.02
N GLU A 328 18.27 -5.84 13.71
CA GLU A 328 16.83 -5.99 13.56
C GLU A 328 16.06 -4.79 14.10
N GLU A 329 16.42 -4.29 15.29
CA GLU A 329 15.82 -3.09 15.87
C GLU A 329 16.09 -1.85 15.00
N LEU A 330 17.35 -1.68 14.54
CA LEU A 330 17.70 -0.59 13.63
C LEU A 330 16.88 -0.66 12.34
N LYS A 331 16.74 -1.85 11.75
CA LYS A 331 15.93 -2.07 10.54
C LYS A 331 14.45 -1.77 10.76
N ARG A 332 13.91 -2.20 11.89
CA ARG A 332 12.49 -1.96 12.25
C ARG A 332 12.18 -0.47 12.40
N HIS A 333 13.13 0.29 12.95
CA HIS A 333 12.95 1.73 13.23
C HIS A 333 13.42 2.65 12.11
N ASN A 334 14.11 2.12 11.09
CA ASN A 334 14.54 2.87 9.91
C ASN A 334 14.03 2.17 8.62
N PRO A 335 12.70 2.03 8.46
CA PRO A 335 12.08 1.23 7.40
C PRO A 335 12.33 1.78 5.98
N ALA A 336 12.79 3.03 5.85
CA ALA A 336 13.19 3.60 4.58
C ALA A 336 14.53 3.06 4.05
N LEU A 337 15.43 2.59 4.92
CA LEU A 337 16.66 1.97 4.45
C LEU A 337 16.34 0.59 3.87
N LEU A 338 16.69 0.38 2.61
CA LEU A 338 16.41 -0.86 1.88
C LEU A 338 17.48 -1.92 2.12
N GLU A 339 17.18 -3.13 1.68
CA GLU A 339 18.04 -4.32 1.88
C GLU A 339 19.53 -4.10 1.55
N PRO A 340 19.93 -3.38 0.47
CA PRO A 340 21.34 -3.14 0.18
C PRO A 340 22.12 -2.45 1.31
N VAL A 341 21.45 -1.63 2.13
CA VAL A 341 22.07 -0.99 3.30
C VAL A 341 22.29 -2.01 4.43
N TRP A 342 21.29 -2.86 4.67
CA TRP A 342 21.32 -3.86 5.74
C TRP A 342 22.24 -5.04 5.44
N THR A 343 22.44 -5.39 4.16
CA THR A 343 23.41 -6.42 3.72
C THR A 343 24.83 -5.88 3.60
N GLY A 344 25.03 -4.56 3.75
CA GLY A 344 26.33 -3.91 3.61
C GLY A 344 26.81 -3.75 2.16
N GLU A 345 25.95 -4.01 1.16
CA GLU A 345 26.21 -3.65 -0.24
C GLU A 345 26.35 -2.14 -0.40
N LYS A 346 25.63 -1.37 0.41
CA LYS A 346 25.65 0.07 0.50
C LYS A 346 25.80 0.50 1.96
N TYR A 347 26.34 1.68 2.16
CA TYR A 347 26.37 2.35 3.45
C TYR A 347 25.06 3.10 3.69
N ILE A 348 24.71 3.31 4.97
CA ILE A 348 23.72 4.30 5.35
C ILE A 348 24.19 5.64 4.77
N PRO A 349 23.37 6.32 3.95
CA PRO A 349 23.81 7.54 3.29
C PRO A 349 24.09 8.67 4.28
N SER A 350 25.12 9.47 3.98
CA SER A 350 25.29 10.78 4.61
C SER A 350 24.02 11.63 4.42
N GLY A 351 23.65 12.38 5.45
CA GLY A 351 22.43 13.19 5.54
C GLY A 351 21.16 12.40 5.89
N TYR A 352 21.20 11.06 5.91
CA TYR A 352 20.04 10.26 6.34
C TYR A 352 19.72 10.56 7.81
N THR A 353 18.44 10.83 8.12
CA THR A 353 18.01 11.02 9.52
C THR A 353 17.78 9.66 10.16
N LEU A 354 18.78 9.20 10.92
CA LEU A 354 18.71 7.97 11.69
C LEU A 354 17.77 8.16 12.88
N ARG A 355 16.92 7.16 13.15
CA ARG A 355 16.02 7.13 14.30
C ARG A 355 16.24 5.87 15.13
N VAL A 356 16.36 6.05 16.45
CA VAL A 356 16.46 4.93 17.41
C VAL A 356 15.60 5.24 18.63
N PRO A 357 14.78 4.30 19.13
CA PRO A 357 14.01 4.54 20.35
C PRO A 357 14.96 4.90 21.51
N ARG A 358 14.66 5.98 22.24
CA ARG A 358 15.50 6.40 23.38
C ARG A 358 15.66 5.32 24.42
N ALA A 359 14.63 4.50 24.62
CA ALA A 359 14.65 3.36 25.53
C ALA A 359 15.69 2.28 25.15
N ASN A 360 16.14 2.25 23.89
CA ASN A 360 17.14 1.30 23.40
C ASN A 360 18.57 1.87 23.48
N LEU A 361 18.75 3.11 23.95
CA LEU A 361 20.02 3.80 24.00
C LEU A 361 20.48 4.00 25.44
N ASN A 362 21.78 3.82 25.68
CA ASN A 362 22.41 4.13 26.97
C ASN A 362 22.94 5.57 27.06
N GLN A 363 23.05 6.26 25.91
CA GLN A 363 23.54 7.63 25.77
C GLN A 363 22.82 8.29 24.58
N PRO A 364 22.78 9.64 24.50
CA PRO A 364 22.30 10.35 23.32
C PRO A 364 22.93 9.84 22.01
N LEU A 365 22.10 9.69 20.97
CA LEU A 365 22.48 9.05 19.70
C LEU A 365 23.58 9.84 18.96
N ASP A 366 23.60 11.16 19.10
CA ASP A 366 24.65 12.05 18.57
C ASP A 366 26.03 11.75 19.19
N LYS A 367 26.09 11.51 20.50
CA LYS A 367 27.32 11.11 21.20
C LYS A 367 27.80 9.73 20.76
N LEU A 368 26.87 8.78 20.61
CA LEU A 368 27.19 7.44 20.11
C LEU A 368 27.72 7.50 18.67
N LEU A 369 27.08 8.30 17.80
CA LEU A 369 27.60 8.53 16.45
C LEU A 369 28.95 9.23 16.45
N ALA A 370 29.21 10.19 17.35
CA ALA A 370 30.52 10.84 17.46
C ALA A 370 31.63 9.84 17.83
N ALA A 371 31.31 8.83 18.64
CA ALA A 371 32.23 7.76 19.04
C ALA A 371 32.45 6.67 17.97
N LEU A 372 31.83 6.76 16.78
CA LEU A 372 32.09 5.81 15.69
C LEU A 372 33.58 5.82 15.29
N PRO A 373 34.22 4.64 15.19
CA PRO A 373 35.60 4.51 14.70
C PRO A 373 35.80 5.22 13.35
N SER A 374 36.96 5.85 13.17
CA SER A 374 37.27 6.58 11.93
C SER A 374 37.31 5.68 10.69
N ASP A 375 37.69 4.41 10.85
CA ASP A 375 37.69 3.40 9.78
C ASP A 375 36.28 2.93 9.36
N SER A 376 35.26 3.33 10.12
CA SER A 376 33.85 3.04 9.87
C SER A 376 33.10 4.26 9.31
N ARG A 377 33.82 5.33 8.97
CA ARG A 377 33.30 6.55 8.36
C ARG A 377 33.87 6.69 6.95
N PHE A 378 32.99 6.79 5.97
CA PHE A 378 33.40 6.90 4.57
C PHE A 378 32.91 8.22 3.99
N SER A 379 33.77 8.88 3.21
CA SER A 379 33.44 10.13 2.51
C SER A 379 32.60 9.91 1.26
N MET A 380 32.54 8.68 0.75
CA MET A 380 31.80 8.32 -0.46
C MET A 380 31.02 7.02 -0.26
N GLN A 381 29.89 6.94 -0.96
CA GLN A 381 29.11 5.71 -1.07
C GLN A 381 29.91 4.64 -1.84
N LYS A 382 29.65 3.35 -1.55
CA LYS A 382 30.12 2.26 -2.41
C LYS A 382 29.59 2.48 -3.84
N PRO A 383 30.42 2.36 -4.88
CA PRO A 383 29.99 2.62 -6.25
C PRO A 383 28.86 1.69 -6.67
N ASP A 384 27.99 2.18 -7.56
CA ASP A 384 26.98 1.34 -8.21
C ASP A 384 27.66 0.37 -9.17
N ARG A 385 27.21 -0.88 -9.18
CA ARG A 385 27.57 -1.83 -10.23
C ARG A 385 26.50 -1.72 -11.30
N THR A 386 26.90 -1.47 -12.54
CA THR A 386 25.96 -1.39 -13.66
C THR A 386 26.29 -2.41 -14.75
N HIS A 387 25.28 -2.74 -15.55
CA HIS A 387 25.39 -3.48 -16.78
C HIS A 387 24.79 -2.65 -17.91
N ARG A 388 25.58 -2.32 -18.92
CA ARG A 388 25.07 -1.68 -20.13
C ARG A 388 24.33 -2.73 -20.97
N ILE A 389 23.03 -2.56 -21.09
CA ILE A 389 22.14 -3.47 -21.83
C ILE A 389 22.54 -3.45 -23.31
N VAL A 390 22.82 -4.60 -23.88
CA VAL A 390 23.10 -4.76 -25.31
C VAL A 390 21.94 -5.45 -26.04
N ALA A 391 21.97 -5.43 -27.38
CA ALA A 391 20.96 -6.12 -28.17
C ALA A 391 20.98 -7.64 -27.85
N GLY A 392 19.80 -8.21 -27.59
CA GLY A 392 19.65 -9.61 -27.20
C GLY A 392 19.68 -9.88 -25.69
N ASP A 393 19.99 -8.88 -24.86
CA ASP A 393 19.81 -9.03 -23.42
C ASP A 393 18.33 -9.03 -23.03
N SER A 394 18.01 -9.80 -21.99
CA SER A 394 16.75 -9.77 -21.27
C SER A 394 17.03 -9.75 -19.77
N LEU A 395 16.05 -9.37 -18.95
CA LEU A 395 16.25 -9.41 -17.50
C LEU A 395 16.61 -10.81 -16.99
N SER A 396 16.11 -11.88 -17.63
CA SER A 396 16.43 -13.25 -17.22
C SER A 396 17.86 -13.64 -17.58
N THR A 397 18.35 -13.25 -18.76
CA THR A 397 19.74 -13.54 -19.17
C THR A 397 20.73 -12.72 -18.35
N ILE A 398 20.42 -11.45 -18.07
CA ILE A 398 21.23 -10.60 -17.18
C ILE A 398 21.21 -11.14 -15.75
N ALA A 399 20.04 -11.51 -15.21
CA ALA A 399 19.93 -12.07 -13.87
C ALA A 399 20.80 -13.32 -13.70
N ALA A 400 20.72 -14.24 -14.66
CA ALA A 400 21.53 -15.45 -14.67
C ALA A 400 23.03 -15.13 -14.78
N ARG A 401 23.43 -14.19 -15.65
CA ARG A 401 24.83 -13.76 -15.83
C ARG A 401 25.45 -13.26 -14.53
N TYR A 402 24.69 -12.50 -13.74
CA TYR A 402 25.18 -11.87 -12.52
C TYR A 402 24.77 -12.57 -11.22
N GLY A 403 24.24 -13.80 -11.31
CA GLY A 403 23.89 -14.60 -10.12
C GLY A 403 22.81 -13.95 -9.24
N THR A 404 21.86 -13.24 -9.85
CA THR A 404 20.74 -12.59 -9.15
C THR A 404 19.39 -13.07 -9.70
N THR A 405 18.29 -12.49 -9.24
CA THR A 405 16.94 -12.80 -9.73
C THR A 405 16.39 -11.63 -10.54
N VAL A 406 15.49 -11.94 -11.48
CA VAL A 406 14.75 -10.92 -12.24
C VAL A 406 14.03 -9.96 -11.28
N SER A 407 13.43 -10.48 -10.21
CA SER A 407 12.77 -9.66 -9.19
C SER A 407 13.74 -8.68 -8.51
N LYS A 408 14.94 -9.11 -8.12
CA LYS A 408 15.96 -8.21 -7.54
C LYS A 408 16.43 -7.15 -8.54
N LEU A 409 16.68 -7.53 -9.80
CA LEU A 409 17.04 -6.55 -10.84
C LEU A 409 15.93 -5.52 -11.06
N MET A 410 14.68 -5.97 -11.18
CA MET A 410 13.55 -5.07 -11.35
C MET A 410 13.39 -4.13 -10.15
N ALA A 411 13.53 -4.64 -8.93
CA ALA A 411 13.43 -3.85 -7.70
C ALA A 411 14.50 -2.74 -7.65
N VAL A 412 15.77 -3.08 -7.84
CA VAL A 412 16.89 -2.12 -7.79
C VAL A 412 16.77 -1.06 -8.91
N ASN A 413 16.19 -1.41 -10.05
CA ASN A 413 16.02 -0.50 -11.19
C ASN A 413 14.66 0.19 -11.24
N GLY A 414 13.78 -0.04 -10.25
CA GLY A 414 12.41 0.49 -10.26
C GLY A 414 11.57 0.09 -11.47
N LEU A 415 11.88 -1.06 -12.10
CA LEU A 415 11.19 -1.55 -13.29
C LEU A 415 9.84 -2.14 -12.91
N ARG A 416 8.79 -1.69 -13.60
CA ARG A 416 7.42 -2.21 -13.42
C ARG A 416 7.11 -3.43 -14.29
N ASN A 417 7.92 -3.67 -15.30
CA ASN A 417 7.77 -4.75 -16.27
C ASN A 417 9.15 -5.22 -16.73
N HIS A 418 9.16 -6.22 -17.61
CA HIS A 418 10.39 -6.85 -18.08
C HIS A 418 11.07 -6.08 -19.23
N ASN A 419 10.56 -4.91 -19.60
CA ASN A 419 11.04 -4.18 -20.77
C ASN A 419 12.31 -3.42 -20.41
N ILE A 420 13.41 -3.82 -21.04
CA ILE A 420 14.69 -3.13 -20.99
C ILE A 420 15.07 -2.67 -22.40
N ARG A 421 15.86 -1.59 -22.50
CA ARG A 421 16.26 -1.00 -23.80
C ARG A 421 17.76 -1.04 -23.94
N ALA A 422 18.24 -1.54 -25.07
CA ALA A 422 19.65 -1.54 -25.41
C ALA A 422 20.23 -0.11 -25.34
N GLY A 423 21.48 -0.02 -24.91
CA GLY A 423 22.22 1.21 -24.68
C GLY A 423 21.99 1.85 -23.30
N LYS A 424 20.98 1.42 -22.53
CA LYS A 424 20.75 1.89 -21.16
C LYS A 424 21.58 1.10 -20.14
N GLU A 425 21.91 1.74 -19.02
CA GLU A 425 22.53 1.06 -17.89
C GLU A 425 21.47 0.47 -16.98
N LEU A 426 21.75 -0.74 -16.50
CA LEU A 426 20.96 -1.46 -15.53
C LEU A 426 21.79 -1.64 -14.27
N LEU A 427 21.32 -1.13 -13.14
CA LEU A 427 21.92 -1.37 -11.84
C LEU A 427 21.89 -2.87 -11.52
N LEU A 428 23.02 -3.38 -11.08
CA LEU A 428 23.20 -4.75 -10.65
C LEU A 428 23.13 -4.79 -9.11
N PRO A 429 22.26 -5.61 -8.50
CA PRO A 429 22.32 -5.87 -7.08
C PRO A 429 23.70 -6.44 -6.73
N GLY A 430 24.30 -5.91 -5.66
CA GLY A 430 25.63 -6.33 -5.22
C GLY A 430 25.53 -7.66 -4.47
N ALA A 431 26.52 -8.53 -4.63
CA ALA A 431 26.72 -9.62 -3.69
C ALA A 431 27.61 -9.09 -2.56
N ALA A 432 27.07 -8.86 -1.38
CA ALA A 432 27.88 -8.77 -0.17
C ALA A 432 28.09 -10.19 0.38
N GLY A 433 29.33 -10.69 0.31
CA GLY A 433 29.79 -11.80 1.16
C GLY A 433 29.90 -13.19 0.53
N LEU A 434 30.75 -13.37 -0.48
CA LEU A 434 31.50 -14.62 -0.65
C LEU A 434 32.99 -14.31 -0.74
N SER A 435 33.54 -13.74 0.34
CA SER A 435 34.95 -13.87 0.70
C SER A 435 35.11 -13.48 2.16
N GLN A 436 35.72 -14.40 2.92
CA GLN A 436 36.14 -14.31 4.31
C GLN A 436 35.12 -14.63 5.42
N VAL A 437 34.33 -15.69 5.27
CA VAL A 437 34.20 -16.74 6.32
C VAL A 437 33.94 -18.10 5.64
N ALA A 438 34.78 -18.51 4.70
CA ALA A 438 34.81 -19.89 4.24
C ALA A 438 35.75 -20.71 5.15
N GLY A 439 35.41 -20.76 6.44
CA GLY A 439 35.80 -21.89 7.26
C GLY A 439 35.03 -23.10 6.75
N GLN A 440 35.69 -23.93 5.96
CA GLN A 440 35.37 -25.34 5.70
C GLN A 440 33.87 -25.69 5.69
N ALA A 441 33.13 -25.25 4.67
CA ALA A 441 31.87 -25.89 4.31
C ALA A 441 32.18 -26.88 3.18
N ALA A 442 32.16 -28.17 3.51
CA ALA A 442 32.35 -29.26 2.57
C ALA A 442 31.41 -29.12 1.37
N LYS A 443 31.92 -29.39 0.16
CA LYS A 443 31.08 -29.69 -1.01
C LYS A 443 30.01 -30.69 -0.56
N PRO A 444 28.71 -30.47 -0.80
CA PRO A 444 27.73 -31.54 -0.63
C PRO A 444 28.15 -32.68 -1.55
N ALA A 445 28.56 -33.80 -0.96
CA ALA A 445 28.80 -35.01 -1.71
C ALA A 445 27.52 -35.36 -2.47
N ALA A 446 27.65 -35.82 -3.72
CA ALA A 446 26.51 -36.35 -4.46
C ALA A 446 25.88 -37.45 -3.60
N GLY A 447 24.68 -37.19 -3.09
CA GLY A 447 23.97 -38.16 -2.25
C GLY A 447 23.60 -39.38 -3.07
N ASN A 448 23.91 -40.57 -2.56
CA ASN A 448 23.48 -41.85 -3.15
C ASN A 448 22.02 -42.20 -2.78
N ALA A 449 21.21 -41.22 -2.37
CA ALA A 449 19.82 -41.45 -1.97
C ALA A 449 18.88 -41.47 -3.19
N GLU A 450 17.93 -42.39 -3.22
CA GLU A 450 16.92 -42.50 -4.27
C GLU A 450 15.57 -41.93 -3.80
N TYR A 451 14.93 -41.11 -4.64
CA TYR A 451 13.59 -40.60 -4.47
C TYR A 451 12.67 -41.12 -5.58
N ILE A 452 11.52 -41.68 -5.23
CA ILE A 452 10.50 -42.10 -6.19
C ILE A 452 9.53 -40.93 -6.41
N ILE A 453 9.46 -40.47 -7.66
CA ILE A 453 8.64 -39.31 -8.06
C ILE A 453 7.16 -39.63 -7.83
N LYS A 454 6.44 -38.73 -7.14
CA LYS A 454 5.00 -38.87 -6.87
C LYS A 454 4.17 -38.07 -7.87
N SER A 455 2.88 -38.39 -7.97
CA SER A 455 1.94 -37.59 -8.78
C SER A 455 1.91 -36.15 -8.25
N GLY A 456 2.16 -35.18 -9.13
CA GLY A 456 2.26 -33.75 -8.79
C GLY A 456 3.68 -33.23 -8.51
N ASP A 457 4.70 -34.09 -8.50
CA ASP A 457 6.10 -33.65 -8.37
C ASP A 457 6.62 -32.98 -9.66
N SER A 458 7.48 -31.98 -9.47
CA SER A 458 8.27 -31.34 -10.51
C SER A 458 9.75 -31.36 -10.13
N LEU A 459 10.67 -31.24 -11.09
CA LEU A 459 12.10 -31.09 -10.79
C LEU A 459 12.36 -29.90 -9.85
N TRP A 460 11.55 -28.84 -9.95
CA TRP A 460 11.61 -27.69 -9.05
C TRP A 460 11.20 -28.05 -7.61
N SER A 461 10.07 -28.74 -7.42
CA SER A 461 9.58 -29.10 -6.08
C SER A 461 10.50 -30.13 -5.40
N ILE A 462 11.04 -31.09 -6.17
CA ILE A 462 12.01 -32.08 -5.68
C ILE A 462 13.33 -31.39 -5.33
N ALA A 463 13.87 -30.54 -6.19
CA ALA A 463 15.14 -29.84 -5.93
C ALA A 463 15.04 -28.98 -4.66
N ARG A 464 13.93 -28.28 -4.47
CA ARG A 464 13.64 -27.50 -3.27
C ARG A 464 13.55 -28.38 -2.02
N ARG A 465 12.93 -29.55 -2.11
CA ARG A 465 12.77 -30.50 -1.00
C ARG A 465 14.11 -31.03 -0.49
N PHE A 466 15.06 -31.28 -1.39
CA PHE A 466 16.38 -31.81 -1.07
C PHE A 466 17.47 -30.73 -1.00
N ASN A 467 17.08 -29.46 -0.94
CA ASN A 467 17.97 -28.30 -0.85
C ASN A 467 19.09 -28.27 -1.90
N VAL A 468 18.77 -28.66 -3.13
CA VAL A 468 19.67 -28.61 -4.29
C VAL A 468 19.09 -27.76 -5.40
N THR A 469 19.92 -27.36 -6.36
CA THR A 469 19.43 -26.70 -7.56
C THR A 469 18.86 -27.71 -8.56
N GLN A 470 17.89 -27.29 -9.38
CA GLN A 470 17.40 -28.11 -10.49
C GLN A 470 18.54 -28.55 -11.42
N LYS A 471 19.54 -27.69 -11.63
CA LYS A 471 20.71 -28.01 -12.46
C LYS A 471 21.52 -29.17 -11.89
N GLN A 472 21.72 -29.21 -10.57
CA GLN A 472 22.39 -30.34 -9.91
C GLN A 472 21.56 -31.61 -10.00
N LEU A 473 20.24 -31.50 -9.75
CA LEU A 473 19.31 -32.62 -9.80
C LEU A 473 19.25 -33.26 -11.20
N VAL A 474 19.21 -32.42 -12.24
CA VAL A 474 19.25 -32.83 -13.65
C VAL A 474 20.59 -33.48 -14.00
N ALA A 475 21.71 -32.90 -13.54
CA ALA A 475 23.04 -33.44 -13.79
C ALA A 475 23.25 -34.82 -13.14
N TRP A 476 22.81 -35.02 -11.89
CA TRP A 476 22.93 -36.30 -11.18
C TRP A 476 22.12 -37.43 -11.82
N ASN A 477 21.03 -37.08 -12.49
CA ASN A 477 20.08 -38.03 -13.05
C ASN A 477 20.13 -38.14 -14.57
N ARG A 478 21.05 -37.40 -15.21
CA ARG A 478 21.23 -37.36 -16.68
C ARG A 478 19.92 -37.09 -17.41
N ILE A 479 19.05 -36.25 -16.82
CA ILE A 479 17.77 -35.86 -17.43
C ILE A 479 18.08 -34.81 -18.50
N SER A 480 17.43 -34.88 -19.67
CA SER A 480 17.62 -33.84 -20.68
C SER A 480 17.02 -32.51 -20.18
N PRO A 481 17.56 -31.35 -20.58
CA PRO A 481 17.01 -30.05 -20.16
C PRO A 481 15.54 -29.83 -20.55
N GLN A 482 15.05 -30.57 -21.55
CA GLN A 482 13.65 -30.62 -22.00
C GLN A 482 12.88 -31.87 -21.52
N GLY A 483 13.49 -32.72 -20.69
CA GLY A 483 12.98 -34.03 -20.32
C GLY A 483 11.89 -33.97 -19.25
N TYR A 484 10.78 -34.67 -19.51
CA TYR A 484 9.68 -34.84 -18.56
C TYR A 484 10.02 -35.94 -17.54
N ILE A 485 9.75 -35.67 -16.26
CA ILE A 485 9.77 -36.69 -15.20
C ILE A 485 8.40 -37.35 -15.08
N LYS A 486 8.34 -38.65 -14.78
CA LYS A 486 7.09 -39.40 -14.62
C LYS A 486 6.90 -39.90 -13.19
N PRO A 487 5.67 -39.91 -12.64
CA PRO A 487 5.38 -40.58 -11.39
C PRO A 487 5.85 -42.05 -11.43
N GLY A 488 6.49 -42.52 -10.35
CA GLY A 488 7.10 -43.85 -10.25
C GLY A 488 8.56 -43.92 -10.69
N GLN A 489 9.10 -42.90 -11.35
CA GLN A 489 10.52 -42.85 -11.73
C GLN A 489 11.42 -42.62 -10.50
N LYS A 490 12.53 -43.36 -10.43
CA LYS A 490 13.57 -43.18 -9.40
C LYS A 490 14.55 -42.07 -9.78
N LEU A 491 14.90 -41.23 -8.81
CA LEU A 491 15.74 -40.06 -9.00
C LEU A 491 16.77 -39.96 -7.87
N LYS A 492 18.05 -39.87 -8.21
CA LYS A 492 19.17 -39.63 -7.29
C LYS A 492 19.09 -38.22 -6.71
N VAL A 493 18.99 -38.12 -5.40
CA VAL A 493 18.84 -36.87 -4.64
C VAL A 493 19.94 -36.74 -3.60
N ALA A 494 20.11 -35.54 -3.04
CA ALA A 494 21.01 -35.35 -1.91
C ALA A 494 20.52 -36.21 -0.72
N GLY A 495 21.44 -36.92 -0.08
CA GLY A 495 21.13 -37.67 1.14
C GLY A 495 20.84 -36.69 2.28
N SER A 496 19.88 -37.02 3.13
CA SER A 496 19.60 -36.26 4.34
C SER A 496 20.77 -36.39 5.31
N GLY A 497 21.53 -35.30 5.47
CA GLY A 497 22.38 -35.03 6.61
C GLY A 497 21.70 -34.00 7.50
#